data_AF-A0A7W1GAK3-F1
#
_entry.id   AF-A0A7W1GAK3-F1
#
_cell.length_a   1.000
_cell.length_b   1.000
_cell.length_c   1.000
_cell.angle_alpha   90.00
_cell.angle_beta   90.00
_cell.angle_gamma   90.00
#
_symmetry.space_group_name_H-M   'P 1'
#
loop_
_entity.id
_entity.type
_entity.pdbx_description
1 polymer ?
#
loop_
_entity_poly.entity_id
_entity_poly.type
_entity_poly.pdbx_seq_one_letter_code
_entity_poly.pdbx_strand_id
1 'polypeptide(L)'
;MRVQLRKLGIEAEALYGWLPDWCTLSERDIAAQTGITKYDVRHAKRVLSGAGLIQIHDLPNKNYRNPAHGIAKVKSQHIAPISIASAVGGAGAATLHGLGVWLIAERLDLVDLYLRSGWNIVPVRPGEKQPVMSRKHWQSKWPSPESKLDFFWENRKMDVGMWVCNLTIFDFDSRQALRTWGADKYVTLTCGTRRGAHLYFNQSVVTTTAGQIAPDVDTRCAGSFVVLPPSTGKEWIMVAEPVDVPEELIDAYYKRTVTKRQSSAGETGLDFRRLPEIIKYRTRNDTLFRYGRSLRARGWKFEALATELRQVNSELCTPPLTYSETTNLIHHIWTYPDAEEGWTRSWRHIQPDSVTPATT
;
A
#
# COMPACT_ATOMS: atom_id res chain seq x y z
N MET A 1 -12.75 -20.99 -28.23
CA MET A 1 -13.51 -19.79 -27.85
C MET A 1 -14.39 -19.99 -26.61
N ARG A 2 -15.46 -20.81 -26.61
CA ARG A 2 -16.35 -21.01 -25.41
C ARG A 2 -15.60 -21.37 -24.11
N VAL A 3 -14.67 -22.33 -24.16
CA VAL A 3 -13.87 -22.73 -22.98
C VAL A 3 -12.94 -21.61 -22.47
N GLN A 4 -12.46 -20.73 -23.36
CA GLN A 4 -11.68 -19.55 -22.98
C GLN A 4 -12.56 -18.43 -22.42
N LEU A 5 -13.76 -18.24 -22.98
CA LEU A 5 -14.74 -17.25 -22.50
C LEU A 5 -15.24 -17.57 -21.09
N ARG A 6 -15.45 -18.85 -20.75
CA ARG A 6 -15.81 -19.26 -19.37
C ARG A 6 -14.79 -18.85 -18.33
N LYS A 7 -13.50 -18.82 -18.70
CA LYS A 7 -12.43 -18.37 -17.80
C LYS A 7 -12.47 -16.85 -17.55
N LEU A 8 -13.21 -16.10 -18.38
CA LEU A 8 -13.44 -14.67 -18.24
C LEU A 8 -14.69 -14.34 -17.41
N GLY A 9 -15.46 -15.34 -16.96
CA GLY A 9 -16.68 -15.17 -16.18
C GLY A 9 -17.95 -15.54 -16.96
N ILE A 10 -18.99 -15.95 -16.24
CA ILE A 10 -20.26 -16.42 -16.82
C ILE A 10 -20.98 -15.26 -17.53
N GLU A 11 -20.87 -14.06 -16.96
CA GLU A 11 -21.45 -12.82 -17.47
C GLU A 11 -20.72 -12.34 -18.73
N ALA A 12 -19.39 -12.54 -18.80
CA ALA A 12 -18.60 -12.27 -19.99
C ALA A 12 -18.91 -13.26 -21.12
N GLU A 13 -19.06 -14.55 -20.81
CA GLU A 13 -19.52 -15.55 -21.77
C GLU A 13 -20.93 -15.23 -22.29
N ALA A 14 -21.87 -14.92 -21.38
CA ALA A 14 -23.26 -14.60 -21.72
C ALA A 14 -23.35 -13.33 -22.58
N LEU A 15 -22.66 -12.25 -22.17
CA LEU A 15 -22.64 -11.01 -22.93
C LEU A 15 -22.01 -11.23 -24.32
N TYR A 16 -20.84 -11.87 -24.40
CA TYR A 16 -20.18 -12.10 -25.69
C TYR A 16 -20.99 -13.02 -26.60
N GLY A 17 -21.69 -14.00 -26.04
CA GLY A 17 -22.59 -14.88 -26.77
C GLY A 17 -23.78 -14.14 -27.36
N TRP A 18 -24.36 -13.20 -26.61
CA TRP A 18 -25.49 -12.39 -27.04
C TRP A 18 -25.11 -11.25 -28.00
N LEU A 19 -23.93 -10.65 -27.82
CA LEU A 19 -23.54 -9.43 -28.52
C LEU A 19 -23.49 -9.66 -30.06
N PRO A 20 -24.12 -8.78 -30.88
CA PRO A 20 -23.92 -8.81 -32.32
C PRO A 20 -22.50 -8.36 -32.72
N ASP A 21 -22.16 -8.42 -34.02
CA ASP A 21 -20.87 -7.94 -34.54
C ASP A 21 -20.64 -6.45 -34.23
N TRP A 22 -21.73 -5.66 -34.19
CA TRP A 22 -21.73 -4.24 -33.82
C TRP A 22 -22.97 -3.93 -32.97
N CYS A 23 -22.78 -3.26 -31.82
CA CYS A 23 -23.84 -2.91 -30.88
C CYS A 23 -23.69 -1.46 -30.40
N THR A 24 -24.77 -0.68 -30.43
CA THR A 24 -24.81 0.71 -29.91
C THR A 24 -25.75 0.86 -28.71
N LEU A 25 -26.26 -0.27 -28.19
CA LEU A 25 -27.20 -0.26 -27.07
C LEU A 25 -26.51 0.22 -25.80
N SER A 26 -27.26 0.96 -24.97
CA SER A 26 -26.75 1.36 -23.67
C SER A 26 -26.60 0.15 -22.75
N GLU A 27 -25.76 0.26 -21.71
CA GLU A 27 -25.60 -0.81 -20.72
C GLU A 27 -26.93 -1.19 -20.04
N ARG A 28 -27.86 -0.22 -19.92
CA ARG A 28 -29.20 -0.46 -19.39
C ARG A 28 -30.04 -1.31 -20.34
N ASP A 29 -29.97 -1.03 -21.64
CA ASP A 29 -30.77 -1.74 -22.64
C ASP A 29 -30.20 -3.14 -22.88
N ILE A 30 -28.88 -3.29 -22.85
CA ILE A 30 -28.21 -4.60 -22.87
C ILE A 30 -28.64 -5.43 -21.66
N ALA A 31 -28.64 -4.84 -20.46
CA ALA A 31 -29.07 -5.53 -19.25
C ALA A 31 -30.53 -6.00 -19.34
N ALA A 32 -31.42 -5.13 -19.82
CA ALA A 32 -32.83 -5.47 -20.02
C ALA A 32 -33.04 -6.62 -21.02
N GLN A 33 -32.17 -6.77 -22.02
CA GLN A 33 -32.30 -7.77 -23.08
C GLN A 33 -31.56 -9.09 -22.78
N THR A 34 -30.56 -9.07 -21.90
CA THR A 34 -29.75 -10.25 -21.57
C THR A 34 -30.11 -10.88 -20.23
N GLY A 35 -30.83 -10.17 -19.37
CA GLY A 35 -31.05 -10.56 -17.97
C GLY A 35 -29.79 -10.42 -17.10
N ILE A 36 -28.67 -9.97 -17.68
CA ILE A 36 -27.45 -9.63 -16.96
C ILE A 36 -27.69 -8.29 -16.26
N THR A 37 -27.21 -8.11 -15.04
CA THR A 37 -27.37 -6.81 -14.38
C THR A 37 -26.59 -5.73 -15.14
N LYS A 38 -27.03 -4.47 -15.05
CA LYS A 38 -26.30 -3.36 -15.69
C LYS A 38 -24.83 -3.28 -15.24
N TYR A 39 -24.55 -3.66 -13.99
CA TYR A 39 -23.21 -3.74 -13.43
C TYR A 39 -22.39 -4.83 -14.14
N ASP A 40 -22.97 -6.03 -14.25
CA ASP A 40 -22.32 -7.18 -14.87
C ASP A 40 -22.10 -6.97 -16.38
N VAL A 41 -23.00 -6.26 -17.06
CA VAL A 41 -22.79 -5.84 -18.46
C VAL A 41 -21.57 -4.94 -18.58
N ARG A 42 -21.43 -3.94 -17.70
CA ARG A 42 -20.27 -3.03 -17.70
C ARG A 42 -18.98 -3.79 -17.40
N HIS A 43 -19.01 -4.69 -16.42
CA HIS A 43 -17.86 -5.53 -16.06
C HIS A 43 -17.46 -6.46 -17.22
N ALA A 44 -18.43 -7.18 -17.78
CA ALA A 44 -18.24 -8.08 -18.92
C ALA A 44 -17.66 -7.34 -20.14
N LYS A 45 -18.14 -6.13 -20.46
CA LYS A 45 -17.56 -5.30 -21.54
C LYS A 45 -16.08 -5.03 -21.31
N ARG A 46 -15.67 -4.69 -20.09
CA ARG A 46 -14.27 -4.39 -19.75
C ARG A 46 -13.39 -5.62 -19.83
N VAL A 47 -13.86 -6.76 -19.30
CA VAL A 47 -13.14 -8.03 -19.36
C VAL A 47 -12.95 -8.49 -20.80
N LEU A 48 -14.00 -8.42 -21.62
CA LEU A 48 -13.94 -8.78 -23.04
C LEU A 48 -13.04 -7.84 -23.84
N SER A 49 -13.07 -6.54 -23.54
CA SER A 49 -12.19 -5.54 -24.16
C SER A 49 -10.72 -5.78 -23.79
N GLY A 50 -10.44 -6.02 -22.50
CA GLY A 50 -9.10 -6.33 -22.01
C GLY A 50 -8.55 -7.66 -22.55
N ALA A 51 -9.43 -8.62 -22.86
CA ALA A 51 -9.07 -9.86 -23.53
C ALA A 51 -8.91 -9.71 -25.07
N GLY A 52 -9.10 -8.50 -25.61
CA GLY A 52 -8.99 -8.21 -27.04
C GLY A 52 -10.14 -8.78 -27.88
N LEU A 53 -11.25 -9.18 -27.25
CA LEU A 53 -12.37 -9.85 -27.93
C LEU A 53 -13.40 -8.86 -28.47
N ILE A 54 -13.48 -7.66 -27.89
CA ILE A 54 -14.32 -6.55 -28.36
C ILE A 54 -13.53 -5.24 -28.33
N GLN A 55 -13.97 -4.28 -29.14
CA GLN A 55 -13.51 -2.89 -29.10
C GLN A 55 -14.68 -1.98 -28.74
N ILE A 56 -14.42 -0.95 -27.93
CA ILE A 56 -15.40 0.06 -27.56
C ILE A 56 -15.00 1.36 -28.25
N HIS A 57 -15.92 1.93 -29.03
CA HIS A 57 -15.73 3.16 -29.78
C HIS A 57 -16.61 4.25 -29.20
N ASP A 58 -16.04 5.40 -28.93
CA ASP A 58 -16.84 6.58 -28.62
C ASP A 58 -17.51 7.09 -29.89
N LEU A 59 -18.83 7.24 -29.83
CA LEU A 59 -19.63 7.80 -30.90
C LEU A 59 -19.94 9.26 -30.59
N PRO A 60 -19.71 10.19 -31.54
CA PRO A 60 -20.05 11.58 -31.34
C PRO A 60 -21.55 11.70 -31.07
N ASN A 61 -21.89 12.25 -29.92
CA ASN A 61 -23.27 12.64 -29.64
C ASN A 61 -23.32 14.08 -29.13
N LYS A 62 -24.50 14.70 -29.20
CA LYS A 62 -24.72 16.07 -28.70
C LYS A 62 -24.73 16.16 -27.16
N ASN A 63 -24.35 15.08 -26.46
CA ASN A 63 -24.38 14.98 -25.00
C ASN A 63 -22.98 14.64 -24.46
N TYR A 64 -22.15 15.66 -24.34
CA TYR A 64 -20.78 15.57 -23.79
C TYR A 64 -20.68 14.98 -22.37
N ARG A 65 -21.80 14.85 -21.63
CA ARG A 65 -21.84 14.23 -20.30
C ARG A 65 -22.04 12.71 -20.34
N ASN A 66 -22.48 12.17 -21.46
CA ASN A 66 -22.70 10.74 -21.67
C ASN A 66 -22.48 10.41 -23.16
N PRO A 67 -21.22 10.34 -23.63
CA PRO A 67 -20.93 9.99 -25.01
C PRO A 67 -21.55 8.64 -25.34
N ALA A 68 -22.18 8.54 -26.51
CA ALA A 68 -22.70 7.28 -26.99
C ALA A 68 -21.49 6.37 -27.28
N HIS A 69 -21.65 5.07 -27.12
CA HIS A 69 -20.59 4.13 -27.44
C HIS A 69 -21.09 3.05 -28.38
N GLY A 70 -20.23 2.63 -29.29
CA GLY A 70 -20.37 1.43 -30.09
C GLY A 70 -19.47 0.32 -29.55
N ILE A 71 -19.92 -0.92 -29.66
CA ILE A 71 -19.16 -2.11 -29.27
C ILE A 71 -19.02 -2.97 -30.51
N ALA A 72 -17.79 -3.21 -30.95
CA ALA A 72 -17.46 -4.09 -32.07
C ALA A 72 -16.88 -5.41 -31.58
N LYS A 73 -17.31 -6.54 -32.14
CA LYS A 73 -16.57 -7.81 -31.96
C LYS A 73 -15.29 -7.79 -32.80
N VAL A 74 -14.17 -8.16 -32.19
CA VAL A 74 -12.91 -8.32 -32.90
C VAL A 74 -12.96 -9.64 -33.67
N LYS A 75 -12.98 -9.56 -35.00
CA LYS A 75 -12.90 -10.76 -35.86
C LYS A 75 -11.48 -11.31 -35.75
N SER A 76 -11.39 -12.63 -35.53
CA SER A 76 -10.16 -13.37 -35.25
C SER A 76 -9.11 -13.22 -36.36
N GLN A 77 -8.37 -12.12 -36.33
CA GLN A 77 -7.11 -11.94 -37.03
C GLN A 77 -6.20 -11.18 -36.06
N HIS A 78 -5.32 -11.95 -35.40
CA HIS A 78 -4.26 -11.49 -34.49
C HIS A 78 -4.68 -11.02 -33.08
N ILE A 79 -5.06 -11.96 -32.21
CA ILE A 79 -4.84 -11.79 -30.77
C ILE A 79 -3.60 -12.62 -30.41
N ALA A 80 -2.45 -11.97 -30.26
CA ALA A 80 -1.32 -12.61 -29.59
C ALA A 80 -1.69 -12.79 -28.10
N PRO A 81 -1.50 -13.98 -27.51
CA PRO A 81 -1.89 -14.20 -26.13
C PRO A 81 -0.97 -13.41 -25.19
N ILE A 82 -1.52 -12.44 -24.47
CA ILE A 82 -0.88 -11.92 -23.26
C ILE A 82 -0.96 -13.04 -22.23
N SER A 83 0.19 -13.61 -21.89
CA SER A 83 0.32 -14.69 -20.90
C SER A 83 -0.08 -14.19 -19.51
N ILE A 84 -1.30 -14.49 -19.08
CA ILE A 84 -1.70 -14.45 -17.67
C ILE A 84 -1.23 -15.75 -17.04
N ALA A 85 0.07 -15.85 -16.74
CA ALA A 85 0.64 -17.00 -16.06
C ALA A 85 1.67 -16.54 -15.02
N SER A 86 1.21 -16.38 -13.77
CA SER A 86 1.88 -16.85 -12.54
C SER A 86 1.16 -16.31 -11.30
N ALA A 87 -0.08 -16.77 -11.09
CA ALA A 87 -0.72 -16.73 -9.77
C ALA A 87 -0.70 -18.14 -9.18
N VAL A 88 0.50 -18.61 -8.82
CA VAL A 88 0.68 -19.75 -7.90
C VAL A 88 1.84 -19.37 -6.98
N GLY A 89 1.51 -18.92 -5.77
CA GLY A 89 2.50 -18.60 -4.76
C GLY A 89 1.86 -18.17 -3.44
N GLY A 90 1.75 -19.13 -2.51
CA GLY A 90 1.81 -18.93 -1.06
C GLY A 90 0.74 -18.06 -0.39
N ALA A 91 -0.02 -18.67 0.52
CA ALA A 91 -0.84 -17.96 1.48
C ALA A 91 0.00 -16.90 2.24
N GLY A 92 -0.26 -15.61 2.02
CA GLY A 92 0.34 -14.51 2.77
C GLY A 92 0.49 -13.17 2.05
N ALA A 93 0.65 -13.15 0.72
CA ALA A 93 0.77 -11.91 -0.03
C ALA A 93 -0.60 -11.43 -0.54
N ALA A 94 -1.00 -10.20 -0.23
CA ALA A 94 -2.19 -9.60 -0.82
C ALA A 94 -1.96 -9.43 -2.32
N THR A 95 -2.54 -10.31 -3.15
CA THR A 95 -2.41 -10.22 -4.61
C THR A 95 -3.04 -8.91 -5.08
N LEU A 96 -2.24 -7.99 -5.64
CA LEU A 96 -2.76 -6.76 -6.21
C LEU A 96 -3.46 -7.10 -7.53
N HIS A 97 -4.78 -6.98 -7.54
CA HIS A 97 -5.60 -7.37 -8.67
C HIS A 97 -5.36 -6.46 -9.87
N GLY A 98 -5.09 -7.09 -11.02
CA GLY A 98 -4.90 -6.38 -12.30
C GLY A 98 -3.74 -5.40 -12.29
N LEU A 99 -2.71 -5.64 -11.48
CA LEU A 99 -1.59 -4.71 -11.29
C LEU A 99 -1.01 -4.21 -12.64
N GLY A 100 -0.81 -5.10 -13.61
CA GLY A 100 -0.27 -4.76 -14.93
C GLY A 100 -1.05 -3.72 -15.76
N VAL A 101 -2.28 -3.37 -15.37
CA VAL A 101 -3.08 -2.34 -16.06
C VAL A 101 -3.25 -1.04 -15.25
N TRP A 102 -2.70 -0.93 -14.04
CA TRP A 102 -2.96 0.24 -13.17
C TRP A 102 -2.47 1.57 -13.75
N LEU A 103 -1.42 1.57 -14.56
CA LEU A 103 -0.88 2.78 -15.22
C LEU A 103 -1.81 3.35 -16.29
N ILE A 104 -2.63 2.49 -16.91
CA ILE A 104 -3.48 2.84 -18.05
C ILE A 104 -4.97 2.75 -17.70
N ALA A 105 -5.30 2.33 -16.49
CA ALA A 105 -6.67 2.17 -16.04
C ALA A 105 -7.34 3.54 -15.84
N GLU A 106 -8.52 3.69 -16.41
CA GLU A 106 -9.40 4.82 -16.13
C GLU A 106 -9.76 4.87 -14.64
N ARG A 107 -10.07 6.07 -14.12
CA ARG A 107 -10.25 6.29 -12.67
C ARG A 107 -11.13 5.26 -11.98
N LEU A 108 -12.30 4.96 -12.55
CA LEU A 108 -13.24 4.03 -11.91
C LEU A 108 -12.73 2.59 -11.97
N ASP A 109 -12.03 2.22 -13.04
CA ASP A 109 -11.42 0.90 -13.17
C ASP A 109 -10.31 0.73 -12.14
N LEU A 110 -9.48 1.75 -11.96
CA LEU A 110 -8.45 1.73 -10.93
C LEU A 110 -9.02 1.64 -9.51
N VAL A 111 -10.14 2.34 -9.24
CA VAL A 111 -10.89 2.21 -7.97
C VAL A 111 -11.41 0.78 -7.75
N ASP A 112 -11.97 0.14 -8.79
CA ASP A 112 -12.42 -1.25 -8.72
C ASP A 112 -11.24 -2.20 -8.45
N LEU A 113 -10.10 -1.99 -9.11
CA LEU A 113 -8.89 -2.78 -8.90
C LEU A 113 -8.35 -2.65 -7.47
N TYR A 114 -8.40 -1.46 -6.86
CA TYR A 114 -8.06 -1.30 -5.44
C TYR A 114 -8.99 -2.09 -4.52
N LEU A 115 -10.31 -2.00 -4.76
CA LEU A 115 -11.31 -2.73 -3.97
C LEU A 115 -11.11 -4.24 -4.08
N ARG A 116 -10.84 -4.76 -5.28
CA ARG A 116 -10.52 -6.18 -5.51
C ARG A 116 -9.21 -6.60 -4.85
N SER A 117 -8.23 -5.69 -4.79
CA SER A 117 -6.97 -5.88 -4.05
C SER A 117 -7.14 -5.85 -2.52
N GLY A 118 -8.38 -5.76 -2.01
CA GLY A 118 -8.68 -5.70 -0.58
C GLY A 118 -8.30 -4.38 0.08
N TRP A 119 -7.98 -3.34 -0.70
CA TRP A 119 -7.61 -2.05 -0.15
C TRP A 119 -8.82 -1.34 0.44
N ASN A 120 -8.67 -0.84 1.67
CA ASN A 120 -9.73 -0.15 2.37
C ASN A 120 -9.79 1.33 1.94
N ILE A 121 -10.27 1.54 0.72
CA ILE A 121 -10.37 2.87 0.11
C ILE A 121 -11.56 3.67 0.65
N VAL A 122 -11.45 5.00 0.59
CA VAL A 122 -12.43 5.96 1.10
C VAL A 122 -12.39 7.26 0.30
N PRO A 123 -13.52 7.94 0.11
CA PRO A 123 -13.54 9.24 -0.55
C PRO A 123 -12.86 10.35 0.23
N VAL A 124 -12.20 11.21 -0.53
CA VAL A 124 -11.48 12.40 -0.07
C VAL A 124 -11.99 13.58 -0.89
N ARG A 125 -12.15 14.76 -0.26
CA ARG A 125 -12.47 15.97 -1.03
C ARG A 125 -11.29 16.29 -1.96
N PRO A 126 -11.52 16.78 -3.19
CA PRO A 126 -10.45 17.05 -4.14
C PRO A 126 -9.37 17.95 -3.56
N GLY A 127 -8.10 17.52 -3.60
CA GLY A 127 -6.95 18.25 -3.07
C GLY A 127 -6.79 18.23 -1.55
N GLU A 128 -7.72 17.63 -0.82
CA GLU A 128 -7.63 17.48 0.64
C GLU A 128 -6.77 16.26 1.02
N LYS A 129 -6.26 16.28 2.26
CA LYS A 129 -5.38 15.22 2.79
C LYS A 129 -6.06 14.30 3.80
N GLN A 130 -7.38 14.40 3.96
CA GLN A 130 -8.14 13.67 4.97
C GLN A 130 -9.47 13.14 4.40
N PRO A 131 -9.96 11.97 4.84
CA PRO A 131 -11.21 11.40 4.35
C PRO A 131 -12.40 12.27 4.75
N VAL A 132 -13.45 12.25 3.92
CA VAL A 132 -14.68 13.04 4.16
C VAL A 132 -15.47 12.57 5.39
N MET A 133 -15.18 11.37 5.88
CA MET A 133 -15.85 10.76 7.03
C MET A 133 -14.96 9.72 7.73
N SER A 134 -15.37 9.30 8.92
CA SER A 134 -14.65 8.28 9.69
C SER A 134 -14.76 6.90 9.05
N ARG A 135 -13.77 6.04 9.34
CA ARG A 135 -13.73 4.64 8.89
C ARG A 135 -15.00 3.87 9.28
N LYS A 136 -15.45 4.04 10.53
CA LYS A 136 -16.65 3.38 11.04
C LYS A 136 -17.91 3.80 10.27
N HIS A 137 -18.08 5.09 9.99
CA HIS A 137 -19.22 5.57 9.22
C HIS A 137 -19.17 5.04 7.80
N TRP A 138 -18.01 5.17 7.12
CA TRP A 138 -17.84 4.69 5.75
C TRP A 138 -18.17 3.20 5.60
N GLN A 139 -17.62 2.36 6.48
CA GLN A 139 -17.85 0.91 6.45
C GLN A 139 -19.30 0.53 6.79
N SER A 140 -19.96 1.27 7.68
CA SER A 140 -21.37 1.01 8.01
C SER A 140 -22.30 1.37 6.86
N LYS A 141 -22.06 2.52 6.21
CA LYS A 141 -22.95 3.05 5.17
C LYS A 141 -22.70 2.44 3.78
N TRP A 142 -21.45 2.04 3.48
CA TRP A 142 -21.08 1.33 2.26
C TRP A 142 -20.28 0.06 2.62
N PRO A 143 -20.98 -1.01 3.04
CA PRO A 143 -20.33 -2.19 3.59
C PRO A 143 -19.63 -3.05 2.53
N SER A 144 -20.11 -3.05 1.28
CA SER A 144 -19.59 -3.92 0.22
C SER A 144 -18.70 -3.15 -0.78
N PRO A 145 -17.76 -3.83 -1.47
CA PRO A 145 -16.99 -3.25 -2.57
C PRO A 145 -17.87 -2.56 -3.63
N GLU A 146 -18.98 -3.20 -4.00
CA GLU A 146 -19.91 -2.71 -5.03
C GLU A 146 -20.53 -1.39 -4.59
N SER A 147 -21.03 -1.31 -3.35
CA SER A 147 -21.61 -0.08 -2.81
C SER A 147 -20.59 1.08 -2.75
N LYS A 148 -19.32 0.78 -2.46
CA LYS A 148 -18.23 1.79 -2.49
C LYS A 148 -17.91 2.22 -3.92
N LEU A 149 -17.91 1.28 -4.87
CA LEU A 149 -17.68 1.61 -6.27
C LEU A 149 -18.81 2.49 -6.83
N ASP A 150 -20.06 2.19 -6.50
CA ASP A 150 -21.23 3.01 -6.85
C ASP A 150 -21.10 4.42 -6.27
N PHE A 151 -20.65 4.56 -5.02
CA PHE A 151 -20.35 5.86 -4.45
C PHE A 151 -19.33 6.63 -5.30
N PHE A 152 -18.21 6.01 -5.68
CA PHE A 152 -17.17 6.67 -6.49
C PHE A 152 -17.60 6.94 -7.94
N TRP A 153 -18.57 6.19 -8.46
CA TRP A 153 -19.22 6.40 -9.75
C TRP A 153 -20.13 7.64 -9.72
N GLU A 154 -20.94 7.77 -8.68
CA GLU A 154 -21.83 8.93 -8.47
C GLU A 154 -21.02 10.20 -8.13
N ASN A 155 -19.89 10.03 -7.42
CA ASN A 155 -19.05 11.11 -6.93
C ASN A 155 -17.71 11.16 -7.67
N ARG A 156 -17.75 11.31 -9.00
CA ARG A 156 -16.57 11.23 -9.89
C ARG A 156 -15.44 12.21 -9.57
N LYS A 157 -15.77 13.35 -8.97
CA LYS A 157 -14.79 14.37 -8.63
C LYS A 157 -13.99 14.04 -7.38
N MET A 158 -14.48 13.17 -6.49
CA MET A 158 -13.80 12.87 -5.22
C MET A 158 -12.43 12.23 -5.47
N ASP A 159 -11.46 12.60 -4.67
CA ASP A 159 -10.20 11.90 -4.58
C ASP A 159 -10.39 10.56 -3.83
N VAL A 160 -9.43 9.65 -3.99
CA VAL A 160 -9.42 8.30 -3.45
C VAL A 160 -8.34 8.23 -2.38
N GLY A 161 -8.74 8.01 -1.14
CA GLY A 161 -7.86 7.72 -0.02
C GLY A 161 -7.85 6.25 0.34
N MET A 162 -6.91 5.84 1.18
CA MET A 162 -6.81 4.50 1.74
C MET A 162 -6.39 4.56 3.20
N TRP A 163 -7.10 3.80 4.05
CA TRP A 163 -6.57 3.44 5.36
C TRP A 163 -5.60 2.28 5.21
N VAL A 164 -4.34 2.54 5.55
CA VAL A 164 -3.27 1.55 5.44
C VAL A 164 -3.49 0.44 6.46
N CYS A 165 -3.45 -0.82 6.02
CA CYS A 165 -3.69 -1.99 6.87
C CYS A 165 -2.44 -2.86 7.01
N ASN A 166 -1.89 -3.34 5.91
CA ASN A 166 -0.84 -4.37 5.84
C ASN A 166 0.33 -3.97 4.94
N LEU A 167 0.66 -2.67 4.91
CA LEU A 167 1.75 -2.12 4.10
C LEU A 167 2.60 -1.17 4.95
N THR A 168 3.88 -1.09 4.60
CA THR A 168 4.78 -0.03 5.06
C THR A 168 5.02 0.91 3.89
N ILE A 169 4.72 2.20 4.06
CA ILE A 169 4.95 3.21 3.02
C ILE A 169 6.00 4.19 3.53
N PHE A 170 7.06 4.41 2.76
CA PHE A 170 7.95 5.54 2.96
C PHE A 170 7.46 6.72 2.12
N ASP A 171 7.14 7.83 2.79
CA ASP A 171 6.59 9.06 2.26
C ASP A 171 7.70 10.10 2.16
N PHE A 172 8.22 10.30 0.94
CA PHE A 172 9.23 11.30 0.65
C PHE A 172 8.56 12.56 0.11
N ASP A 173 8.59 13.64 0.88
CA ASP A 173 7.97 14.92 0.51
C ASP A 173 8.81 15.72 -0.51
N SER A 174 10.05 15.30 -0.78
CA SER A 174 10.90 15.91 -1.81
C SER A 174 11.76 14.89 -2.58
N ARG A 175 12.01 15.16 -3.87
CA ARG A 175 12.97 14.38 -4.68
C ARG A 175 14.39 14.37 -4.07
N GLN A 176 14.75 15.42 -3.33
CA GLN A 176 16.03 15.48 -2.65
C GLN A 176 16.11 14.50 -1.49
N ALA A 177 15.02 14.35 -0.73
CA ALA A 177 14.93 13.35 0.32
C ALA A 177 15.01 11.93 -0.25
N LEU A 178 14.30 11.66 -1.35
CA LEU A 178 14.34 10.37 -2.04
C LEU A 178 15.78 9.96 -2.43
N ARG A 179 16.53 10.88 -3.06
CA ARG A 179 17.93 10.65 -3.46
C ARG A 179 18.88 10.54 -2.28
N THR A 180 18.74 11.39 -1.27
CA THR A 180 19.58 11.36 -0.05
C THR A 180 19.45 10.02 0.67
N TRP A 181 18.27 9.41 0.60
CA TRP A 181 17.99 8.10 1.17
C TRP A 181 18.30 6.93 0.22
N GLY A 182 18.76 7.21 -1.01
CA GLY A 182 19.01 6.20 -2.03
C GLY A 182 17.78 5.33 -2.34
N ALA A 183 16.59 5.88 -2.15
CA ALA A 183 15.34 5.14 -2.27
C ALA A 183 14.84 5.00 -3.72
N ASP A 184 15.35 5.82 -4.63
CA ASP A 184 15.07 5.79 -6.06
C ASP A 184 15.57 4.52 -6.77
N LYS A 185 16.48 3.76 -6.17
CA LYS A 185 16.96 2.48 -6.71
C LYS A 185 15.97 1.31 -6.54
N TYR A 186 14.98 1.45 -5.65
CA TYR A 186 14.09 0.33 -5.31
C TYR A 186 12.97 0.18 -6.33
N VAL A 187 12.84 -1.04 -6.86
CA VAL A 187 11.74 -1.41 -7.75
C VAL A 187 10.59 -1.94 -6.90
N THR A 188 9.66 -1.05 -6.56
CA THR A 188 8.46 -1.36 -5.77
C THR A 188 7.30 -0.48 -6.22
N LEU A 189 6.07 -0.81 -5.80
CA LEU A 189 4.91 0.03 -6.09
C LEU A 189 5.14 1.47 -5.61
N THR A 190 5.10 2.43 -6.54
CA THR A 190 5.48 3.82 -6.26
C THR A 190 4.47 4.82 -6.80
N CYS A 191 3.92 5.63 -5.90
CA CYS A 191 3.04 6.75 -6.22
C CYS A 191 3.85 8.05 -6.25
N GLY A 192 3.90 8.71 -7.41
CA GLY A 192 4.41 10.05 -7.55
C GLY A 192 3.52 11.05 -6.84
N THR A 193 4.14 12.02 -6.16
CA THR A 193 3.46 13.18 -5.57
C THR A 193 3.94 14.45 -6.26
N ARG A 194 3.30 15.60 -5.98
CA ARG A 194 3.71 16.89 -6.54
C ARG A 194 5.22 17.20 -6.36
N ARG A 195 5.84 16.75 -5.27
CA ARG A 195 7.22 17.10 -4.91
C ARG A 195 8.15 15.91 -4.66
N GLY A 196 7.60 14.73 -4.41
CA GLY A 196 8.36 13.52 -4.11
C GLY A 196 7.57 12.26 -4.46
N ALA A 197 7.61 11.24 -3.61
CA ALA A 197 7.01 9.94 -3.90
C ALA A 197 6.64 9.17 -2.62
N HIS A 198 5.61 8.33 -2.72
CA HIS A 198 5.33 7.28 -1.75
C HIS A 198 5.83 5.95 -2.31
N LEU A 199 6.73 5.28 -1.61
CA LEU A 199 7.18 3.92 -1.94
C LEU A 199 6.48 2.93 -1.01
N TYR A 200 5.77 1.97 -1.59
CA TYR A 200 4.97 0.98 -0.87
C TYR A 200 5.75 -0.32 -0.77
N PHE A 201 5.80 -0.90 0.43
CA PHE A 201 6.50 -2.14 0.75
C PHE A 201 5.58 -3.07 1.54
N ASN A 202 5.93 -4.35 1.59
CA ASN A 202 5.33 -5.30 2.51
C ASN A 202 5.43 -4.80 3.95
N GLN A 203 4.46 -5.20 4.78
CA GLN A 203 4.42 -4.83 6.18
C GLN A 203 5.73 -5.20 6.89
N SER A 204 6.27 -4.26 7.65
CA SER A 204 7.52 -4.43 8.40
C SER A 204 7.39 -3.91 9.84
N VAL A 205 8.51 -3.90 10.57
CA VAL A 205 8.62 -3.36 11.94
C VAL A 205 8.55 -1.83 12.01
N VAL A 206 8.60 -1.15 10.86
CA VAL A 206 8.49 0.30 10.77
C VAL A 206 7.11 0.76 11.23
N THR A 207 7.05 1.87 11.96
CA THR A 207 5.79 2.45 12.44
C THR A 207 5.58 3.84 11.88
N THR A 208 4.31 4.27 11.78
CA THR A 208 3.94 5.57 11.22
C THR A 208 4.63 6.73 11.95
N THR A 209 5.28 7.61 11.19
CA THR A 209 5.91 8.84 11.69
C THR A 209 5.29 10.10 11.09
N ALA A 210 5.55 11.23 11.75
CA ALA A 210 5.26 12.58 11.24
C ALA A 210 6.39 13.53 11.64
N GLY A 211 7.28 13.86 10.71
CA GLY A 211 8.48 14.67 10.92
C GLY A 211 9.50 14.08 11.90
N GLN A 212 9.47 12.76 12.15
CA GLN A 212 10.30 12.11 13.18
C GLN A 212 11.58 11.46 12.63
N ILE A 213 11.59 11.04 11.36
CA ILE A 213 12.70 10.29 10.79
C ILE A 213 13.75 11.24 10.21
N ALA A 214 13.35 12.14 9.31
CA ALA A 214 14.22 13.18 8.76
C ALA A 214 13.35 14.32 8.21
N PRO A 215 13.92 15.50 7.92
CA PRO A 215 13.24 16.48 7.08
C PRO A 215 12.74 15.84 5.79
N ASP A 216 11.48 16.11 5.44
CA ASP A 216 10.80 15.60 4.24
C ASP A 216 10.73 14.06 4.12
N VAL A 217 10.89 13.30 5.21
CA VAL A 217 10.73 11.84 5.21
C VAL A 217 9.84 11.38 6.34
N ASP A 218 8.74 10.74 5.96
CA ASP A 218 7.77 10.12 6.83
C ASP A 218 7.53 8.66 6.47
N THR A 219 6.81 7.97 7.35
CA THR A 219 6.34 6.60 7.12
C THR A 219 4.85 6.51 7.41
N ARG A 220 4.12 5.75 6.60
CA ARG A 220 2.68 5.49 6.72
C ARG A 220 2.48 3.98 6.80
N CYS A 221 2.13 3.49 7.98
CA CYS A 221 1.97 2.07 8.27
C CYS A 221 0.53 1.77 8.69
N ALA A 222 0.25 0.55 9.18
CA ALA A 222 -1.06 0.16 9.69
C ALA A 222 -1.72 1.23 10.58
N GLY A 223 -2.98 1.56 10.29
CA GLY A 223 -3.75 2.58 11.01
C GLY A 223 -3.53 4.02 10.54
N SER A 224 -2.60 4.25 9.60
CA SER A 224 -2.43 5.54 8.95
C SER A 224 -3.35 5.72 7.73
N PHE A 225 -3.20 6.85 7.05
CA PHE A 225 -4.00 7.25 5.91
C PHE A 225 -3.12 7.82 4.81
N VAL A 226 -3.41 7.47 3.56
CA VAL A 226 -2.76 8.02 2.36
C VAL A 226 -3.78 8.34 1.27
N VAL A 227 -3.46 9.30 0.42
CA VAL A 227 -4.21 9.57 -0.83
C VAL A 227 -3.55 8.78 -1.97
N LEU A 228 -4.36 8.08 -2.76
CA LEU A 228 -3.96 7.19 -3.84
C LEU A 228 -4.15 7.84 -5.22
N PRO A 229 -3.42 7.39 -6.26
CA PRO A 229 -3.79 7.67 -7.64
C PRO A 229 -5.21 7.17 -7.98
N PRO A 230 -5.93 7.76 -8.93
CA PRO A 230 -5.54 8.92 -9.73
C PRO A 230 -6.09 10.22 -9.11
N SER A 231 -5.95 10.38 -7.79
CA SER A 231 -6.37 11.60 -7.09
C SER A 231 -5.52 12.81 -7.51
N THR A 232 -6.00 14.00 -7.18
CA THR A 232 -5.34 15.27 -7.47
C THR A 232 -3.87 15.26 -7.01
N GLY A 233 -2.93 15.38 -7.95
CA GLY A 233 -1.49 15.42 -7.68
C GLY A 233 -0.87 14.10 -7.23
N LYS A 234 -1.53 12.97 -7.51
CA LYS A 234 -1.07 11.61 -7.24
C LYS A 234 -1.19 10.76 -8.51
N GLU A 235 -0.09 10.12 -8.90
CA GLU A 235 -0.04 9.24 -10.07
C GLU A 235 0.82 8.00 -9.78
N TRP A 236 0.50 6.86 -10.38
CA TRP A 236 1.41 5.72 -10.33
C TRP A 236 2.58 6.01 -11.28
N ILE A 237 3.81 6.03 -10.75
CA ILE A 237 5.03 6.19 -11.56
C ILE A 237 5.80 4.88 -11.71
N MET A 238 5.54 3.93 -10.82
CA MET A 238 6.03 2.56 -10.91
C MET A 238 4.97 1.61 -10.38
N VAL A 239 4.64 0.60 -11.18
CA VAL A 239 3.67 -0.42 -10.85
C VAL A 239 4.39 -1.76 -10.85
N ALA A 240 4.71 -2.22 -9.64
CA ALA A 240 5.39 -3.48 -9.34
C ALA A 240 4.80 -4.02 -8.04
N GLU A 241 4.92 -5.32 -7.79
CA GLU A 241 4.49 -5.88 -6.50
C GLU A 241 5.30 -5.25 -5.36
N PRO A 242 4.68 -4.92 -4.21
CA PRO A 242 5.41 -4.47 -3.04
C PRO A 242 6.45 -5.50 -2.62
N VAL A 243 7.70 -5.05 -2.49
CA VAL A 243 8.79 -5.88 -1.95
C VAL A 243 8.93 -5.65 -0.44
N ASP A 244 9.72 -6.49 0.23
CA ASP A 244 10.05 -6.26 1.64
C ASP A 244 10.84 -4.95 1.81
N VAL A 245 10.68 -4.30 2.97
CA VAL A 245 11.43 -3.07 3.25
C VAL A 245 12.93 -3.40 3.29
N PRO A 246 13.76 -2.78 2.43
CA PRO A 246 15.20 -2.99 2.43
C PRO A 246 15.81 -2.70 3.81
N GLU A 247 16.75 -3.53 4.25
CA GLU A 247 17.40 -3.42 5.57
C GLU A 247 18.02 -2.03 5.77
N GLU A 248 18.59 -1.44 4.72
CA GLU A 248 19.16 -0.09 4.73
C GLU A 248 18.14 1.00 5.10
N LEU A 249 16.88 0.88 4.66
CA LEU A 249 15.81 1.80 5.01
C LEU A 249 15.34 1.58 6.45
N ILE A 250 15.30 0.34 6.92
CA ILE A 250 15.00 -0.02 8.31
C ILE A 250 16.07 0.55 9.25
N ASP A 251 17.34 0.36 8.92
CA ASP A 251 18.49 0.90 9.63
C ASP A 251 18.45 2.43 9.70
N ALA A 252 18.20 3.07 8.56
CA ALA A 252 18.11 4.53 8.49
C ALA A 252 16.93 5.08 9.30
N TYR A 253 15.81 4.35 9.33
CA TYR A 253 14.66 4.63 10.19
C TYR A 253 15.04 4.57 11.69
N TYR A 254 15.70 3.50 12.13
CA TYR A 254 16.09 3.33 13.54
C TYR A 254 17.19 4.30 13.97
N LYS A 255 18.26 4.44 13.18
CA LYS A 255 19.37 5.38 13.48
C LYS A 255 18.84 6.78 13.75
N ARG A 256 17.93 7.28 12.90
CA ARG A 256 17.46 8.66 12.99
C ARG A 256 16.39 8.90 14.04
N THR A 257 15.53 7.91 14.30
CA THR A 257 14.57 7.97 15.41
C THR A 257 15.27 7.88 16.78
N VAL A 258 16.39 7.15 16.88
CA VAL A 258 17.23 7.08 18.09
C VAL A 258 18.02 8.38 18.30
N THR A 259 18.70 8.91 17.28
CA THR A 259 19.47 10.17 17.43
C THR A 259 18.59 11.37 17.80
N LYS A 260 17.36 11.48 17.24
CA LYS A 260 16.42 12.55 17.61
C LYS A 260 15.94 12.43 19.06
N ARG A 261 15.86 11.19 19.58
CA ARG A 261 15.53 10.92 20.98
C ARG A 261 16.68 11.18 21.94
N GLN A 262 17.93 11.01 21.50
CA GLN A 262 19.14 11.33 22.27
C GLN A 262 19.37 12.85 22.37
N SER A 263 19.07 13.63 21.32
CA SER A 263 19.13 15.09 21.40
C SER A 263 17.99 15.73 22.20
N SER A 264 16.86 15.03 22.39
CA SER A 264 15.82 15.41 23.36
C SER A 264 16.04 14.86 24.78
N ALA A 265 17.05 13.99 24.98
CA ALA A 265 17.34 13.37 26.28
C ALA A 265 18.22 14.25 27.19
N GLY A 266 18.49 15.49 26.79
CA GLY A 266 19.22 16.47 27.62
C GLY A 266 18.44 16.95 28.85
N GLU A 267 17.13 16.73 28.96
CA GLU A 267 16.34 17.34 30.05
C GLU A 267 15.35 16.42 30.80
N THR A 268 15.19 15.14 30.46
CA THR A 268 14.36 14.24 31.30
C THR A 268 14.92 12.82 31.38
N GLY A 269 15.77 12.57 32.37
CA GLY A 269 16.14 11.22 32.79
C GLY A 269 14.93 10.52 33.43
N LEU A 270 14.15 9.78 32.64
CA LEU A 270 13.17 8.83 33.17
C LEU A 270 13.92 7.61 33.71
N ASP A 271 13.89 7.41 35.03
CA ASP A 271 14.33 6.17 35.67
C ASP A 271 13.35 5.04 35.28
N PHE A 272 13.72 4.22 34.29
CA PHE A 272 12.93 3.06 33.84
C PHE A 272 12.79 1.94 34.90
N ARG A 273 13.21 2.17 36.15
CA ARG A 273 12.78 1.38 37.32
C ARG A 273 11.31 1.58 37.67
N ARG A 274 10.68 2.68 37.25
CA ARG A 274 9.26 2.96 37.48
C ARG A 274 8.55 3.26 36.16
N LEU A 275 7.66 2.36 35.76
CA LEU A 275 6.75 2.59 34.64
C LEU A 275 5.66 3.60 35.05
N PRO A 276 5.13 4.39 34.10
CA PRO A 276 3.96 5.22 34.37
C PRO A 276 2.72 4.35 34.63
N GLU A 277 1.76 4.86 35.40
CA GLU A 277 0.50 4.15 35.70
C GLU A 277 -0.30 3.79 34.42
N ILE A 278 -0.17 4.60 33.36
CA ILE A 278 -0.82 4.35 32.07
C ILE A 278 0.15 4.66 30.92
N ILE A 279 0.31 3.70 30.01
CA ILE A 279 1.08 3.79 28.77
C ILE A 279 0.12 4.02 27.60
N LYS A 280 -0.01 5.28 27.17
CA LYS A 280 -0.97 5.71 26.15
C LYS A 280 -0.64 5.22 24.74
N TYR A 281 -1.66 5.15 23.90
CA TYR A 281 -1.53 4.93 22.45
C TYR A 281 -0.42 5.81 21.84
N ARG A 282 0.36 5.23 20.90
CA ARG A 282 1.60 5.76 20.28
C ARG A 282 2.91 5.66 21.09
N THR A 283 2.87 5.58 22.42
CA THR A 283 4.12 5.47 23.24
C THR A 283 4.44 4.04 23.69
N ARG A 284 3.45 3.14 23.66
CA ARG A 284 3.54 1.73 24.10
C ARG A 284 4.80 1.00 23.67
N ASN A 285 5.06 0.94 22.36
CA ASN A 285 6.21 0.19 21.83
C ASN A 285 7.55 0.74 22.34
N ASP A 286 7.70 2.06 22.44
CA ASP A 286 8.94 2.67 22.91
C ASP A 286 9.14 2.44 24.41
N THR A 287 8.09 2.63 25.21
CA THR A 287 8.14 2.39 26.64
C THR A 287 8.45 0.92 26.95
N LEU A 288 7.75 -0.02 26.30
CA LEU A 288 7.98 -1.46 26.46
C LEU A 288 9.36 -1.88 25.95
N PHE A 289 9.83 -1.32 24.82
CA PHE A 289 11.17 -1.58 24.30
C PHE A 289 12.26 -1.17 25.28
N ARG A 290 12.21 0.07 25.78
CA ARG A 290 13.19 0.59 26.73
C ARG A 290 13.15 -0.16 28.07
N TYR A 291 11.95 -0.43 28.56
CA TYR A 291 11.76 -1.23 29.77
C TYR A 291 12.32 -2.64 29.62
N GLY A 292 12.01 -3.33 28.51
CA GLY A 292 12.55 -4.64 28.21
C GLY A 292 14.06 -4.65 28.03
N ARG A 293 14.64 -3.67 27.35
CA ARG A 293 16.10 -3.51 27.23
C ARG A 293 16.75 -3.27 28.60
N SER A 294 16.10 -2.50 29.47
CA SER A 294 16.52 -2.32 30.87
C SER A 294 16.46 -3.65 31.66
N LEU A 295 15.43 -4.47 31.48
CA LEU A 295 15.34 -5.80 32.11
C LEU A 295 16.48 -6.72 31.63
N ARG A 296 16.74 -6.75 30.32
CA ARG A 296 17.83 -7.54 29.74
C ARG A 296 19.21 -7.09 30.23
N ALA A 297 19.45 -5.77 30.30
CA ALA A 297 20.69 -5.21 30.86
C ALA A 297 20.89 -5.56 32.35
N ARG A 298 19.80 -5.82 33.08
CA ARG A 298 19.81 -6.34 34.46
C ARG A 298 19.95 -7.86 34.55
N GLY A 299 20.19 -8.55 33.44
CA GLY A 299 20.40 -10.00 33.40
C GLY A 299 19.12 -10.85 33.45
N TRP A 300 17.95 -10.26 33.19
CA TRP A 300 16.71 -11.04 33.12
C TRP A 300 16.76 -12.03 31.95
N LYS A 301 16.33 -13.26 32.20
CA LYS A 301 16.22 -14.31 31.18
C LYS A 301 15.03 -14.05 30.25
N PHE A 302 15.12 -14.56 29.02
CA PHE A 302 14.12 -14.35 27.96
C PHE A 302 12.69 -14.61 28.42
N GLU A 303 12.42 -15.76 29.04
CA GLU A 303 11.07 -16.15 29.48
C GLU A 303 10.50 -15.20 30.55
N ALA A 304 11.33 -14.78 31.50
CA ALA A 304 10.94 -13.86 32.56
C ALA A 304 10.63 -12.46 31.99
N LEU A 305 11.49 -11.97 31.09
CA LEU A 305 11.29 -10.70 30.38
C LEU A 305 10.04 -10.74 29.49
N ALA A 306 9.82 -11.85 28.78
CA ALA A 306 8.67 -12.04 27.91
C ALA A 306 7.35 -12.03 28.69
N THR A 307 7.34 -12.68 29.86
CA THR A 307 6.19 -12.73 30.77
C THR A 307 5.88 -11.34 31.32
N GLU A 308 6.91 -10.66 31.83
CA GLU A 308 6.82 -9.30 32.37
C GLU A 308 6.29 -8.31 31.33
N LEU A 309 6.82 -8.32 30.10
CA LEU A 309 6.37 -7.39 29.06
C LEU A 309 4.93 -7.64 28.60
N ARG A 310 4.48 -8.91 28.60
CA ARG A 310 3.07 -9.23 28.31
C ARG A 310 2.15 -8.70 29.40
N GLN A 311 2.54 -8.85 30.67
CA GLN A 311 1.78 -8.35 31.81
C GLN A 311 1.69 -6.82 31.80
N VAL A 312 2.81 -6.12 31.62
CA VAL A 312 2.84 -4.65 31.50
C VAL A 312 2.00 -4.16 30.31
N ASN A 313 2.02 -4.90 29.20
CA ASN A 313 1.18 -4.57 28.05
C ASN A 313 -0.32 -4.74 28.37
N SER A 314 -0.72 -5.78 29.09
CA SER A 314 -2.14 -5.97 29.46
C SER A 314 -2.63 -4.98 30.50
N GLU A 315 -1.78 -4.62 31.47
CA GLU A 315 -2.18 -3.82 32.63
C GLU A 315 -2.06 -2.31 32.39
N LEU A 316 -0.97 -1.87 31.74
CA LEU A 316 -0.63 -0.45 31.65
C LEU A 316 -0.89 0.13 30.25
N CYS A 317 -0.87 -0.67 29.17
CA CYS A 317 -1.04 -0.13 27.82
C CYS A 317 -2.51 0.11 27.47
N THR A 318 -2.82 1.32 27.00
CA THR A 318 -4.19 1.69 26.59
C THR A 318 -4.20 2.25 25.16
N PRO A 319 -4.74 1.50 24.16
CA PRO A 319 -5.16 0.10 24.25
C PRO A 319 -3.94 -0.85 24.38
N PRO A 320 -4.10 -2.11 24.80
CA PRO A 320 -3.02 -3.09 24.75
C PRO A 320 -2.52 -3.33 23.32
N LEU A 321 -1.26 -3.73 23.18
CA LEU A 321 -0.75 -4.34 21.96
C LEU A 321 -1.34 -5.74 21.78
N THR A 322 -1.50 -6.16 20.54
CA THR A 322 -1.92 -7.53 20.22
C THR A 322 -0.84 -8.54 20.61
N TYR A 323 -1.22 -9.82 20.69
CA TYR A 323 -0.29 -10.90 21.03
C TYR A 323 0.90 -10.99 20.06
N SER A 324 0.64 -10.84 18.76
CA SER A 324 1.68 -10.87 17.72
C SER A 324 2.61 -9.65 17.81
N GLU A 325 2.07 -8.44 17.98
CA GLU A 325 2.86 -7.22 18.17
C GLU A 325 3.76 -7.33 19.41
N THR A 326 3.22 -7.85 20.52
CA THR A 326 3.96 -8.01 21.78
C THR A 326 5.06 -9.06 21.64
N THR A 327 4.77 -10.19 20.99
CA THR A 327 5.75 -11.28 20.77
C THR A 327 6.90 -10.83 19.88
N ASN A 328 6.60 -10.09 18.81
CA ASN A 328 7.62 -9.54 17.92
C ASN A 328 8.50 -8.51 18.64
N LEU A 329 7.88 -7.67 19.49
CA LEU A 329 8.62 -6.70 20.30
C LEU A 329 9.55 -7.38 21.31
N ILE A 330 9.11 -8.44 21.96
CA ILE A 330 9.92 -9.25 22.88
C ILE A 330 11.13 -9.86 22.16
N HIS A 331 10.90 -10.48 20.99
CA HIS A 331 11.98 -11.06 20.19
C HIS A 331 13.00 -9.99 19.79
N HIS A 332 12.51 -8.83 19.33
CA HIS A 332 13.35 -7.70 18.96
C HIS A 332 14.22 -7.20 20.14
N ILE A 333 13.65 -7.04 21.33
CA ILE A 333 14.41 -6.65 22.54
C ILE A 333 15.53 -7.66 22.84
N TRP A 334 15.26 -8.95 22.61
CA TRP A 334 16.21 -10.04 22.88
C TRP A 334 17.34 -10.13 21.86
N THR A 335 17.05 -9.90 20.57
CA THR A 335 18.06 -10.01 19.50
C THR A 335 18.80 -8.71 19.21
N TYR A 336 18.33 -7.57 19.72
CA TYR A 336 18.98 -6.28 19.49
C TYR A 336 20.41 -6.27 20.06
N PRO A 337 21.46 -5.97 19.27
CA PRO A 337 22.84 -6.00 19.74
C PRO A 337 23.11 -4.91 20.78
N ASP A 338 23.96 -5.21 21.76
CA ASP A 338 24.44 -4.22 22.73
C ASP A 338 25.49 -3.34 22.07
N ALA A 339 25.61 -2.07 22.52
CA ALA A 339 26.36 -1.03 21.83
C ALA A 339 27.87 -1.32 21.63
N GLU A 340 28.43 -2.34 22.31
CA GLU A 340 29.84 -2.73 22.17
C GLU A 340 30.13 -3.64 20.97
N GLU A 341 29.14 -4.31 20.36
CA GLU A 341 29.37 -5.26 19.26
C GLU A 341 29.24 -4.65 17.84
N GLY A 342 28.71 -3.44 17.72
CA GLY A 342 28.43 -2.80 16.42
C GLY A 342 29.60 -2.08 15.76
N TRP A 343 30.70 -1.80 16.48
CA TRP A 343 31.80 -0.95 15.99
C TRP A 343 32.98 -1.74 15.40
N THR A 344 33.20 -2.99 15.81
CA THR A 344 34.48 -3.68 15.54
C THR A 344 34.59 -4.39 14.18
N ARG A 345 33.57 -4.41 13.33
CA ARG A 345 33.58 -5.20 12.07
C ARG A 345 33.73 -4.44 10.74
N SER A 346 33.74 -3.11 10.70
CA SER A 346 33.63 -2.38 9.41
C SER A 346 34.84 -1.53 8.97
N TRP A 347 36.02 -1.63 9.61
CA TRP A 347 37.16 -0.77 9.27
C TRP A 347 38.53 -1.47 9.16
N ARG A 348 38.58 -2.75 8.76
CA ARG A 348 39.81 -3.35 8.23
C ARG A 348 39.55 -3.78 6.78
N HIS A 349 40.40 -3.30 5.88
CA HIS A 349 40.36 -3.44 4.42
C HIS A 349 39.50 -2.41 3.69
N ILE A 350 40.07 -1.21 3.52
CA ILE A 350 40.37 -0.59 2.22
C ILE A 350 41.52 0.38 2.49
N GLN A 351 42.75 0.01 2.12
CA GLN A 351 43.80 1.00 1.86
C GLN A 351 43.84 1.20 0.34
N PRO A 352 43.81 2.44 -0.16
CA PRO A 352 43.89 2.70 -1.59
C PRO A 352 45.36 2.69 -2.03
N ASP A 353 45.72 1.72 -2.86
CA ASP A 353 47.01 1.76 -3.56
C ASP A 353 47.02 2.84 -4.64
N SER A 354 48.18 3.49 -4.71
CA SER A 354 48.58 4.64 -5.50
C SER A 354 48.46 4.44 -7.02
N VAL A 355 47.83 5.39 -7.69
CA VAL A 355 47.86 5.55 -9.15
C VAL A 355 49.15 6.27 -9.55
N THR A 356 50.04 5.61 -10.29
CA THR A 356 51.12 6.25 -11.06
C THR A 356 50.63 6.66 -12.45
N PRO A 357 51.03 7.82 -13.00
CA PRO A 357 50.62 8.26 -14.33
C PRO A 357 51.45 7.59 -15.43
N ALA A 358 50.79 7.12 -16.48
CA ALA A 358 51.42 6.54 -17.65
C ALA A 358 52.06 7.61 -18.54
N THR A 359 53.31 7.37 -18.95
CA THR A 359 54.03 8.12 -19.98
C THR A 359 53.81 7.45 -21.32
N THR A 360 53.37 8.18 -22.35
CA THR A 360 53.93 8.07 -23.70
C THR A 360 53.72 9.38 -24.44
#